data_AF-A0A1M5DWP6-F1
#
_entry.id   AF-A0A1M5DWP6-F1
#
_cell.length_a   1.000
_cell.length_b   1.000
_cell.length_c   1.000
_cell.angle_alpha   90.00
_cell.angle_beta   90.00
_cell.angle_gamma   90.00
#
_symmetry.space_group_name_H-M   'P 1'
#
loop_
_entity.id
_entity.type
_entity.pdbx_description
1 polymer ?
#
loop_
_entity_poly.entity_id
_entity_poly.type
_entity_poly.pdbx_seq_one_letter_code
_entity_poly.pdbx_strand_id
1 'polypeptide(L)'
;MINLKLLGRTRAQESTHAIERMYITMRHLFNRGFYKPMGVSGETLRESLLILRPEIYGSISGDKAELSGLLYVIDRLPKGIEECRFINLTSDEGYGNSHFKAIVPPKRRRNCYRIDEEQMNIEITRGRSEIYDILTHLTFLFVESHKIMRSVVIDEEGQVTRDWQKLEKAVLQEEPLDKTQREVALTHTANILGRTFFEVSEIHKKFAQADSPERFLLIIYWLGKLAISEVLENKKRIITFSPVLRERLGHHIHGEIWADNIKQHLIKENLMHRPLHIISANMHSVMNTLYTPLALETELKKQKPLQIYEALSNNANGKLRTKVMKAALDNGMTFLGDQSGTNIDVQIFDTAKLEGKYGDKDIKTKEEAPVIIVMDYAFGEQAYETLDELLKPYTFEGDEIKINVESISIMGKAGILEGGKGDIMIPSAHLFEGTADNYPFKNELTRDDLEGHGMNVVDGAMITVLGTSLQNRDILKFFHDSTWNVSGLEMEGAHYQKAIQAASKLRGSIKKDVKVRYAYYASDNPLETGSTLASGGLGTSGVKPTYLITEKILEQIFKS
;
A
#
# COMPACT_ATOMS: atom_id res chain seq x y z
N MET A 1 26.25 -39.54 1.43
CA MET A 1 25.03 -38.73 1.65
C MET A 1 25.27 -37.85 2.86
N ILE A 2 25.56 -36.57 2.63
CA ILE A 2 25.66 -35.58 3.73
C ILE A 2 24.25 -35.41 4.29
N ASN A 3 24.12 -35.61 5.60
CA ASN A 3 22.84 -35.49 6.30
C ASN A 3 22.42 -34.00 6.29
N LEU A 4 21.56 -33.63 5.35
CA LEU A 4 21.03 -32.26 5.16
C LEU A 4 20.38 -31.68 6.44
N LYS A 5 20.07 -32.50 7.44
CA LYS A 5 19.58 -32.06 8.76
C LYS A 5 20.63 -31.36 9.64
N LEU A 6 21.92 -31.41 9.29
CA LEU A 6 23.02 -30.79 10.06
C LEU A 6 23.53 -29.47 9.48
N LEU A 7 23.05 -29.05 8.31
CA LEU A 7 23.24 -27.68 7.85
C LEU A 7 22.23 -26.80 8.63
N GLY A 8 22.71 -25.74 9.28
CA GLY A 8 21.87 -24.78 9.96
C GLY A 8 20.74 -24.25 9.06
N ARG A 9 19.75 -23.58 9.67
CA ARG A 9 18.63 -23.00 8.92
C ARG A 9 19.16 -22.13 7.78
N THR A 10 18.54 -22.24 6.61
CA THR A 10 18.88 -21.32 5.51
C THR A 10 18.42 -19.91 5.85
N ARG A 11 19.05 -18.91 5.24
CA ARG A 11 18.70 -17.51 5.48
C ARG A 11 17.24 -17.18 5.13
N ALA A 12 16.71 -17.83 4.09
CA ALA A 12 15.31 -17.76 3.71
C ALA A 12 14.40 -18.32 4.83
N GLN A 13 14.73 -19.46 5.42
CA GLN A 13 13.97 -20.04 6.54
C GLN A 13 13.97 -19.13 7.78
N GLU A 14 15.11 -18.53 8.12
CA GLU A 14 15.18 -17.54 9.20
C GLU A 14 14.27 -16.33 8.92
N SER A 15 14.25 -15.88 7.67
CA SER A 15 13.44 -14.74 7.23
C SER A 15 11.94 -15.06 7.31
N THR A 16 11.51 -16.22 6.79
CA THR A 16 10.12 -16.68 6.90
C THR A 16 9.68 -16.77 8.36
N HIS A 17 10.51 -17.36 9.22
CA HIS A 17 10.22 -17.46 10.66
C HIS A 17 10.18 -16.08 11.34
N ALA A 18 11.03 -15.13 10.93
CA ALA A 18 11.00 -13.77 11.45
C ALA A 18 9.70 -13.05 11.08
N ILE A 19 9.24 -13.17 9.83
CA ILE A 19 7.97 -12.59 9.36
C ILE A 19 6.79 -13.19 10.15
N GLU A 20 6.75 -14.51 10.32
CA GLU A 20 5.72 -15.19 11.10
C GLU A 20 5.71 -14.72 12.57
N ARG A 21 6.89 -14.66 13.21
CA ARG A 21 7.03 -14.14 14.58
C ARG A 21 6.57 -12.69 14.68
N MET A 22 6.89 -11.85 13.71
CA MET A 22 6.42 -10.46 13.65
C MET A 22 4.89 -10.41 13.58
N TYR A 23 4.28 -11.15 12.66
CA TYR A 23 2.83 -11.21 12.49
C TYR A 23 2.11 -11.61 13.78
N ILE A 24 2.52 -12.73 14.39
CA ILE A 24 1.93 -13.24 15.63
C ILE A 24 2.12 -12.22 16.77
N THR A 25 3.31 -11.62 16.87
CA THR A 25 3.63 -10.64 17.91
C THR A 25 2.77 -9.39 17.76
N MET A 26 2.65 -8.82 16.55
CA MET A 26 1.82 -7.63 16.31
C MET A 26 0.36 -7.89 16.69
N ARG A 27 -0.18 -9.07 16.34
CA ARG A 27 -1.54 -9.47 16.74
C ARG A 27 -1.67 -9.59 18.26
N HIS A 28 -0.68 -10.16 18.93
CA HIS A 28 -0.67 -10.23 20.40
C HIS A 28 -0.62 -8.84 21.05
N LEU A 29 0.23 -7.95 20.58
CA LEU A 29 0.36 -6.58 21.11
C LEU A 29 -0.91 -5.77 20.89
N PHE A 30 -1.55 -5.92 19.72
CA PHE A 30 -2.85 -5.35 19.43
C PHE A 30 -3.88 -5.80 20.47
N ASN A 31 -4.02 -7.11 20.71
CA ASN A 31 -4.97 -7.63 21.69
C ASN A 31 -4.67 -7.13 23.12
N ARG A 32 -3.38 -7.05 23.49
CA ARG A 32 -2.91 -6.52 24.77
C ARG A 32 -3.29 -5.04 24.97
N GLY A 33 -3.41 -4.26 23.90
CA GLY A 33 -3.83 -2.86 23.94
C GLY A 33 -2.72 -1.84 24.15
N PHE A 34 -1.50 -2.25 24.50
CA PHE A 34 -0.34 -1.36 24.49
C PHE A 34 0.97 -2.15 24.52
N TYR A 35 2.07 -1.48 24.15
CA TYR A 35 3.42 -1.99 24.38
C TYR A 35 4.47 -0.87 24.43
N LYS A 36 5.61 -1.20 25.06
CA LYS A 36 6.81 -0.36 25.07
C LYS A 36 7.75 -0.84 23.96
N PRO A 37 8.02 -0.04 22.92
CA PRO A 37 8.77 -0.48 21.75
C PRO A 37 10.20 -0.90 22.05
N MET A 38 10.88 -0.21 22.97
CA MET A 38 12.25 -0.53 23.42
C MET A 38 12.29 -1.33 24.73
N GLY A 39 11.13 -1.72 25.27
CA GLY A 39 11.04 -2.62 26.43
C GLY A 39 10.92 -4.09 26.02
N VAL A 40 10.73 -4.96 27.02
CA VAL A 40 10.53 -6.42 26.84
C VAL A 40 9.36 -6.71 25.91
N SER A 41 8.26 -5.96 26.02
CA SER A 41 7.06 -6.16 25.18
C SER A 41 7.30 -5.92 23.68
N GLY A 42 8.32 -5.13 23.32
CA GLY A 42 8.67 -4.86 21.92
C GLY A 42 9.84 -5.69 21.39
N GLU A 43 10.49 -6.50 22.24
CA GLU A 43 11.74 -7.19 21.94
C GLU A 43 11.62 -8.12 20.74
N THR A 44 10.59 -8.97 20.71
CA THR A 44 10.36 -9.89 19.61
C THR A 44 10.21 -9.18 18.25
N LEU A 45 9.57 -7.99 18.21
CA LEU A 45 9.46 -7.23 16.97
C LEU A 45 10.82 -6.70 16.50
N ARG A 46 11.61 -6.14 17.42
CA ARG A 46 12.95 -5.61 17.11
C ARG A 46 13.87 -6.72 16.63
N GLU A 47 13.97 -7.82 17.38
CA GLU A 47 14.80 -8.97 17.02
C GLU A 47 14.41 -9.53 15.66
N SER A 48 13.11 -9.73 15.43
CA SER A 48 12.64 -10.28 14.16
C SER A 48 12.94 -9.35 12.99
N LEU A 49 12.78 -8.03 13.16
CA LEU A 49 13.15 -7.06 12.12
C LEU A 49 14.67 -7.06 11.83
N LEU A 50 15.50 -7.16 12.87
CA LEU A 50 16.96 -7.24 12.77
C LEU A 50 17.45 -8.57 12.18
N ILE A 51 16.74 -9.67 12.44
CA ILE A 51 16.98 -10.97 11.81
C ILE A 51 16.54 -10.90 10.36
N LEU A 52 15.40 -10.29 10.05
CA LEU A 52 14.85 -10.22 8.70
C LEU A 52 15.72 -9.38 7.76
N ARG A 53 16.29 -8.27 8.25
CA ARG A 53 17.06 -7.30 7.47
C ARG A 53 16.37 -6.97 6.14
N PRO A 54 15.15 -6.38 6.18
CA PRO A 54 14.43 -6.07 4.96
C PRO A 54 15.29 -5.27 3.98
N GLU A 55 15.14 -5.53 2.68
CA GLU A 55 15.94 -4.88 1.64
C GLU A 55 15.79 -3.35 1.69
N ILE A 56 14.58 -2.86 2.00
CA ILE A 56 14.32 -1.42 2.12
C ILE A 56 14.97 -0.77 3.35
N TYR A 57 15.38 -1.57 4.34
CA TYR A 57 16.00 -1.13 5.59
C TYR A 57 17.50 -1.44 5.65
N GLY A 58 18.12 -1.83 4.53
CA GLY A 58 19.56 -1.82 4.29
C GLY A 58 20.45 -2.08 5.51
N SER A 59 20.94 -1.01 6.14
CA SER A 59 21.88 -1.05 7.27
C SER A 59 21.24 -1.19 8.66
N ILE A 60 19.96 -1.56 8.77
CA ILE A 60 19.25 -1.64 10.06
C ILE A 60 19.93 -2.54 11.08
N SER A 61 20.59 -3.63 10.66
CA SER A 61 21.30 -4.52 11.58
C SER A 61 22.72 -4.08 11.94
N GLY A 62 23.26 -3.03 11.31
CA GLY A 62 24.59 -2.50 11.61
C GLY A 62 24.55 -1.25 12.49
N ASP A 63 25.72 -0.70 12.81
CA ASP A 63 25.82 0.49 13.66
C ASP A 63 25.52 1.80 12.92
N LYS A 64 25.71 1.82 11.59
CA LYS A 64 25.39 2.97 10.76
C LYS A 64 23.89 3.18 10.67
N ALA A 65 23.46 4.44 10.69
CA ALA A 65 22.07 4.80 10.51
C ALA A 65 21.60 4.49 9.07
N GLU A 66 20.35 4.04 8.91
CA GLU A 66 19.74 3.73 7.62
C GLU A 66 18.98 4.95 7.06
N LEU A 67 19.61 5.68 6.12
CA LEU A 67 19.09 6.95 5.60
C LEU A 67 17.93 6.79 4.61
N SER A 68 18.01 5.81 3.71
CA SER A 68 16.97 5.58 2.69
C SER A 68 15.72 4.98 3.32
N GLY A 69 15.91 4.04 4.25
CA GLY A 69 14.81 3.51 5.07
C GLY A 69 14.14 4.59 5.90
N LEU A 70 14.90 5.51 6.50
CA LEU A 70 14.34 6.64 7.25
C LEU A 70 13.46 7.54 6.37
N LEU A 71 13.91 7.87 5.15
CA LEU A 71 13.09 8.64 4.20
C LEU A 71 11.80 7.90 3.84
N TYR A 72 11.89 6.60 3.53
CA TYR A 72 10.74 5.76 3.22
C TYR A 72 9.70 5.74 4.35
N VAL A 73 10.17 5.63 5.59
CA VAL A 73 9.35 5.56 6.81
C VAL A 73 8.69 6.91 7.12
N ILE A 74 9.45 8.01 7.09
CA ILE A 74 8.93 9.35 7.42
C ILE A 74 7.88 9.81 6.41
N ASP A 75 7.99 9.43 5.14
CA ASP A 75 6.96 9.70 4.13
C ASP A 75 5.63 8.98 4.37
N ARG A 76 5.62 7.96 5.23
CA ARG A 76 4.46 7.10 5.55
C ARG A 76 3.92 7.30 6.95
N LEU A 77 4.55 8.15 7.77
CA LEU A 77 4.11 8.48 9.12
C LEU A 77 3.75 9.98 9.19
N PRO A 78 2.91 10.41 10.16
CA PRO A 78 2.55 11.81 10.30
C PRO A 78 3.75 12.67 10.70
N LYS A 79 3.81 13.90 10.16
CA LYS A 79 4.83 14.91 10.52
C LYS A 79 4.81 15.15 12.03
N GLY A 80 5.99 15.16 12.66
CA GLY A 80 6.17 15.36 14.10
C GLY A 80 6.11 14.08 14.94
N ILE A 81 5.82 12.91 14.37
CA ILE A 81 5.77 11.65 15.15
C ILE A 81 7.09 11.34 15.86
N GLU A 82 8.21 11.78 15.31
CA GLU A 82 9.57 11.68 15.84
C GLU A 82 9.77 12.42 17.17
N GLU A 83 8.87 13.35 17.49
CA GLU A 83 8.85 14.15 18.72
C GLU A 83 7.91 13.54 19.78
N CYS A 84 7.13 12.52 19.43
CA CYS A 84 6.12 11.95 20.31
C CYS A 84 6.65 10.79 21.14
N ARG A 85 6.30 10.78 22.42
CA ARG A 85 6.52 9.64 23.33
C ARG A 85 5.33 8.70 23.37
N PHE A 86 4.13 9.21 23.10
CA PHE A 86 2.89 8.44 23.10
C PHE A 86 2.33 8.39 21.68
N ILE A 87 2.16 7.19 21.14
CA ILE A 87 1.58 6.98 19.81
C ILE A 87 0.35 6.10 20.00
N ASN A 88 -0.82 6.67 19.75
CA ASN A 88 -2.09 5.98 19.95
C ASN A 88 -2.70 5.65 18.60
N LEU A 89 -2.94 4.36 18.36
CA LEU A 89 -3.71 3.90 17.22
C LEU A 89 -5.18 3.82 17.66
N THR A 90 -6.05 4.56 16.96
CA THR A 90 -7.45 4.74 17.31
C THR A 90 -8.35 4.37 16.13
N SER A 91 -9.64 4.17 16.38
CA SER A 91 -10.65 4.30 15.31
C SER A 91 -10.93 5.78 15.05
N ASP A 92 -11.83 6.08 14.12
CA ASP A 92 -12.50 7.39 14.11
C ASP A 92 -13.31 7.54 15.42
N GLU A 93 -12.77 8.38 16.29
CA GLU A 93 -13.31 8.71 17.61
C GLU A 93 -13.71 10.20 17.69
N GLY A 94 -13.88 10.86 16.53
CA GLY A 94 -14.41 12.22 16.45
C GLY A 94 -13.39 13.35 16.62
N TYR A 95 -12.08 13.07 16.53
CA TYR A 95 -11.03 14.11 16.62
C TYR A 95 -11.18 15.19 15.55
N GLY A 96 -11.61 14.81 14.35
CA GLY A 96 -11.89 15.73 13.25
C GLY A 96 -13.01 16.75 13.53
N ASN A 97 -13.86 16.52 14.53
CA ASN A 97 -14.93 17.44 14.93
C ASN A 97 -14.47 18.46 15.99
N SER A 98 -13.19 18.44 16.37
CA SER A 98 -12.60 19.33 17.37
C SER A 98 -11.63 20.33 16.72
N HIS A 99 -10.86 21.03 17.55
CA HIS A 99 -9.84 22.00 17.15
C HIS A 99 -8.57 21.36 16.54
N PHE A 100 -8.42 20.03 16.63
CA PHE A 100 -7.24 19.34 16.11
C PHE A 100 -7.20 19.38 14.59
N LYS A 101 -6.04 19.75 14.03
CA LYS A 101 -5.82 19.74 12.58
C LYS A 101 -5.38 18.35 12.13
N ALA A 102 -6.03 17.82 11.10
CA ALA A 102 -5.65 16.54 10.51
C ALA A 102 -4.27 16.64 9.84
N ILE A 103 -3.38 15.71 10.18
CA ILE A 103 -2.06 15.51 9.59
C ILE A 103 -2.14 14.24 8.73
N VAL A 104 -2.03 14.40 7.41
CA VAL A 104 -2.09 13.26 6.47
C VAL A 104 -0.67 12.95 5.98
N PRO A 105 -0.16 11.72 6.18
CA PRO A 105 1.15 11.34 5.66
C PRO A 105 1.24 11.45 4.12
N PRO A 106 2.37 11.90 3.55
CA PRO A 106 2.50 12.10 2.10
C PRO A 106 2.22 10.87 1.23
N LYS A 107 2.53 9.66 1.72
CA LYS A 107 2.40 8.39 0.98
C LYS A 107 1.39 7.43 1.61
N ARG A 108 0.59 7.86 2.59
CA ARG A 108 -0.50 7.08 3.21
C ARG A 108 -1.70 7.98 3.48
N ARG A 109 -2.86 7.60 2.95
CA ARG A 109 -4.11 8.37 3.07
C ARG A 109 -4.85 7.98 4.37
N ARG A 110 -4.43 8.57 5.49
CA ARG A 110 -5.11 8.43 6.78
C ARG A 110 -4.97 9.69 7.62
N ASN A 111 -5.96 9.96 8.45
CA ASN A 111 -5.91 11.09 9.36
C ASN A 111 -5.07 10.75 10.59
N CYS A 112 -4.24 11.70 10.99
CA CYS A 112 -3.51 11.66 12.26
C CYS A 112 -3.71 13.00 12.96
N TYR A 113 -3.65 13.00 14.28
CA TYR A 113 -3.89 14.19 15.10
C TYR A 113 -2.80 14.31 16.16
N ARG A 114 -2.10 15.44 16.16
CA ARG A 114 -1.22 15.81 17.28
C ARG A 114 -2.10 16.31 18.41
N ILE A 115 -2.12 15.59 19.54
CA ILE A 115 -2.99 15.91 20.68
C ILE A 115 -2.32 16.94 21.59
N ASP A 116 -1.03 16.78 21.84
CA ASP A 116 -0.19 17.69 22.63
C ASP A 116 1.28 17.58 22.17
N GLU A 117 2.21 18.13 22.94
CA GLU A 117 3.65 18.10 22.63
C GLU A 117 4.25 16.69 22.57
N GLU A 118 3.67 15.69 23.23
CA GLU A 118 4.23 14.33 23.34
C GLU A 118 3.37 13.24 22.70
N GLN A 119 2.12 13.53 22.29
CA GLN A 119 1.17 12.53 21.82
C GLN A 119 0.71 12.70 20.36
N MET A 120 0.83 11.62 19.59
CA MET A 120 0.26 11.47 18.25
C MET A 120 -0.83 10.40 18.23
N ASN A 121 -2.00 10.74 17.70
CA ASN A 121 -3.06 9.78 17.38
C ASN A 121 -3.05 9.47 15.88
N ILE A 122 -3.17 8.19 15.53
CA ILE A 122 -3.26 7.70 14.16
C ILE A 122 -4.58 6.95 14.02
N GLU A 123 -5.48 7.46 13.17
CA GLU A 123 -6.76 6.80 12.90
C GLU A 123 -6.55 5.64 11.91
N ILE A 124 -7.09 4.48 12.29
CA ILE A 124 -7.04 3.24 11.51
C ILE A 124 -8.41 3.01 10.86
N THR A 125 -8.42 2.91 9.54
CA THR A 125 -9.66 2.66 8.77
C THR A 125 -9.54 1.50 7.77
N ARG A 126 -8.35 0.90 7.62
CA ARG A 126 -8.03 -0.05 6.54
C ARG A 126 -7.61 -1.43 7.05
N GLY A 127 -8.23 -1.91 8.13
CA GLY A 127 -7.99 -3.26 8.66
C GLY A 127 -6.62 -3.46 9.32
N ARG A 128 -6.20 -4.72 9.53
CA ARG A 128 -4.98 -5.03 10.28
C ARG A 128 -3.70 -4.74 9.52
N SER A 129 -3.73 -4.84 8.18
CA SER A 129 -2.54 -4.55 7.35
C SER A 129 -2.01 -3.14 7.57
N GLU A 130 -2.89 -2.16 7.79
CA GLU A 130 -2.48 -0.79 8.15
C GLU A 130 -1.75 -0.73 9.50
N ILE A 131 -2.26 -1.45 10.50
CA ILE A 131 -1.60 -1.57 11.82
C ILE A 131 -0.22 -2.19 11.64
N TYR A 132 -0.11 -3.30 10.90
CA TYR A 132 1.17 -3.98 10.70
C TYR A 132 2.21 -3.12 9.98
N ASP A 133 1.78 -2.35 8.97
CA ASP A 133 2.63 -1.37 8.28
C ASP A 133 3.14 -0.30 9.27
N ILE A 134 2.25 0.28 10.10
CA ILE A 134 2.62 1.28 11.11
C ILE A 134 3.59 0.71 12.14
N LEU A 135 3.30 -0.47 12.72
CA LEU A 135 4.14 -1.07 13.76
C LEU A 135 5.53 -1.43 13.22
N THR A 136 5.64 -1.85 11.95
CA THR A 136 6.93 -2.11 11.30
C THR A 136 7.75 -0.82 11.17
N HIS A 137 7.14 0.26 10.68
CA HIS A 137 7.78 1.57 10.57
C HIS A 137 8.20 2.17 11.91
N LEU A 138 7.35 2.03 12.93
CA LEU A 138 7.68 2.49 14.29
C LEU A 138 8.82 1.66 14.88
N THR A 139 8.82 0.34 14.69
CA THR A 139 9.93 -0.52 15.13
C THR A 139 11.25 -0.09 14.48
N PHE A 140 11.24 0.22 13.18
CA PHE A 140 12.39 0.82 12.49
C PHE A 140 12.85 2.13 13.18
N LEU A 141 11.95 3.09 13.38
CA LEU A 141 12.30 4.39 13.98
C LEU A 141 12.89 4.24 15.38
N PHE A 142 12.33 3.35 16.20
CA PHE A 142 12.82 3.14 17.55
C PHE A 142 14.22 2.50 17.56
N VAL A 143 14.47 1.53 16.69
CA VAL A 143 15.80 0.94 16.50
C VAL A 143 16.82 2.00 16.08
N GLU A 144 16.50 2.82 15.07
CA GLU A 144 17.39 3.88 14.59
C GLU A 144 17.62 4.98 15.65
N SER A 145 16.58 5.35 16.40
CA SER A 145 16.72 6.32 17.50
C SER A 145 17.71 5.86 18.57
N HIS A 146 17.73 4.55 18.86
CA HIS A 146 18.67 3.97 19.82
C HIS A 146 20.07 3.80 19.25
N LYS A 147 20.25 3.70 17.92
CA LYS A 147 21.59 3.80 17.31
C LYS A 147 22.19 5.19 17.49
N ILE A 148 21.38 6.23 17.24
CA ILE A 148 21.78 7.63 17.45
C ILE A 148 22.16 7.82 18.92
N MET A 149 21.31 7.39 19.87
CA MET A 149 21.63 7.50 21.29
C MET A 149 22.93 6.78 21.67
N ARG A 150 23.16 5.56 21.17
CA ARG A 150 24.42 4.83 21.44
C ARG A 150 25.66 5.49 20.87
N SER A 151 25.55 6.26 19.79
CA SER A 151 26.70 6.98 19.22
C SER A 151 26.98 8.32 19.91
N VAL A 152 26.04 8.83 20.71
CA VAL A 152 26.14 10.17 21.33
C VAL A 152 26.36 10.14 22.83
N VAL A 153 25.84 9.15 23.56
CA VAL A 153 25.98 9.04 25.02
C VAL A 153 27.35 8.46 25.36
N ILE A 154 28.08 9.14 26.25
CA ILE A 154 29.44 8.76 26.68
C ILE A 154 29.38 7.87 27.93
N ASP A 155 28.50 8.20 28.89
CA ASP A 155 28.39 7.53 30.18
C ASP A 155 26.95 7.53 30.72
N GLU A 156 26.76 6.85 31.86
CA GLU A 156 25.47 6.76 32.55
C GLU A 156 25.09 8.06 33.29
N GLU A 157 26.03 9.01 33.42
CA GLU A 157 25.81 10.33 34.03
C GLU A 157 25.15 11.31 33.05
N GLY A 158 25.04 10.91 31.78
CA GLY A 158 24.37 11.66 30.72
C GLY A 158 25.29 12.61 29.95
N GLN A 159 26.61 12.41 30.02
CA GLN A 159 27.52 13.13 29.17
C GLN A 159 27.31 12.73 27.71
N VAL A 160 27.35 13.74 26.82
CA VAL A 160 27.12 13.57 25.38
C VAL A 160 28.31 14.07 24.58
N THR A 161 28.51 13.51 23.40
CA THR A 161 29.59 13.89 22.50
C THR A 161 29.50 15.35 22.06
N ARG A 162 30.66 15.92 21.70
CA ARG A 162 30.73 17.27 21.09
C ARG A 162 29.89 17.36 19.82
N ASP A 163 29.84 16.29 19.02
CA ASP A 163 29.05 16.26 17.78
C ASP A 163 27.55 16.43 18.07
N TRP A 164 27.03 15.79 19.13
CA TRP A 164 25.65 15.96 19.58
C TRP A 164 25.35 17.39 20.01
N GLN A 165 26.22 17.99 20.83
CA GLN A 165 26.08 19.39 21.27
C GLN A 165 26.03 20.37 20.10
N LYS A 166 26.76 20.08 19.01
CA LYS A 166 26.76 20.89 17.79
C LYS A 166 25.47 20.75 16.99
N LEU A 167 24.94 19.53 16.87
CA LEU A 167 23.63 19.29 16.28
C LEU A 167 22.52 20.00 17.08
N GLU A 168 22.49 19.80 18.40
CA GLU A 168 21.52 20.40 19.29
C GLU A 168 21.53 21.93 19.18
N LYS A 169 22.72 22.55 19.23
CA LYS A 169 22.85 24.01 19.04
C LYS A 169 22.30 24.48 17.69
N ALA A 170 22.57 23.75 16.61
CA ALA A 170 22.11 24.10 15.27
C ALA A 170 20.60 23.96 15.10
N VAL A 171 19.97 23.03 15.84
CA VAL A 171 18.52 22.79 15.80
C VAL A 171 17.74 23.74 16.71
N LEU A 172 18.30 24.12 17.86
CA LEU A 172 17.63 24.94 18.87
C LEU A 172 17.79 26.46 18.69
N GLN A 173 18.62 26.91 17.75
CA GLN A 173 18.75 28.34 17.48
C GLN A 173 17.52 28.92 16.77
N GLU A 174 17.17 30.17 17.09
CA GLU A 174 16.01 30.85 16.50
C GLU A 174 16.27 31.32 15.06
N GLU A 175 17.52 31.68 14.75
CA GLU A 175 17.90 32.16 13.43
C GLU A 175 18.07 31.00 12.43
N PRO A 176 17.61 31.16 11.17
CA PRO A 176 17.87 30.18 10.12
C PRO A 176 19.36 29.95 9.90
N LEU A 177 19.76 28.68 9.70
CA LEU A 177 21.15 28.34 9.41
C LEU A 177 21.60 28.95 8.08
N ASP A 178 22.70 29.71 8.12
CA ASP A 178 23.43 30.05 6.91
C ASP A 178 24.07 28.79 6.28
N LYS A 179 24.61 28.93 5.06
CA LYS A 179 25.21 27.80 4.35
C LYS A 179 26.35 27.15 5.12
N THR A 180 27.22 27.95 5.74
CA THR A 180 28.40 27.48 6.49
C THR A 180 27.95 26.75 7.75
N GLN A 181 27.03 27.33 8.52
CA GLN A 181 26.46 26.73 9.72
C GLN A 181 25.77 25.40 9.40
N ARG A 182 25.02 25.34 8.29
CA ARG A 182 24.39 24.10 7.82
C ARG A 182 25.42 23.03 7.48
N GLU A 183 26.47 23.36 6.73
CA GLU A 183 27.53 22.39 6.38
C GLU A 183 28.26 21.87 7.63
N VAL A 184 28.48 22.72 8.63
CA VAL A 184 29.04 22.32 9.93
C VAL A 184 28.07 21.37 10.67
N ALA A 185 26.78 21.71 10.75
CA ALA A 185 25.77 20.86 11.40
C ALA A 185 25.65 19.49 10.71
N LEU A 186 25.66 19.47 9.38
CA LEU A 186 25.64 18.24 8.58
C LEU A 186 26.89 17.39 8.80
N THR A 187 28.07 18.01 8.97
CA THR A 187 29.31 17.29 9.27
C THR A 187 29.23 16.57 10.62
N HIS A 188 28.78 17.25 11.68
CA HIS A 188 28.60 16.64 12.99
C HIS A 188 27.52 15.55 12.97
N THR A 189 26.43 15.79 12.23
CA THR A 189 25.36 14.79 12.03
C THR A 189 25.88 13.56 11.31
N ALA A 190 26.75 13.72 10.31
CA ALA A 190 27.35 12.61 9.57
C ALA A 190 28.17 11.70 10.49
N ASN A 191 28.95 12.28 11.42
CA ASN A 191 29.67 11.51 12.44
C ASN A 191 28.73 10.72 13.36
N ILE A 192 27.68 11.37 13.88
CA ILE A 192 26.67 10.74 14.75
C ILE A 192 26.03 9.52 14.06
N LEU A 193 25.76 9.64 12.75
CA LEU A 193 25.08 8.61 11.97
C LEU A 193 26.02 7.54 11.39
N GLY A 194 27.35 7.72 11.53
CA GLY A 194 28.35 6.84 10.90
C GLY A 194 28.32 6.90 9.37
N ARG A 195 27.92 8.04 8.80
CA ARG A 195 27.74 8.27 7.36
C ARG A 195 28.68 9.35 6.86
N THR A 196 28.91 9.41 5.56
CA THR A 196 29.71 10.48 4.96
C THR A 196 28.94 11.79 4.90
N PHE A 197 29.67 12.91 4.89
CA PHE A 197 29.07 14.23 4.65
C PHE A 197 28.28 14.28 3.33
N PHE A 198 28.76 13.60 2.29
CA PHE A 198 28.08 13.52 1.00
C PHE A 198 26.72 12.84 1.11
N GLU A 199 26.65 11.64 1.72
CA GLU A 199 25.38 10.92 1.93
C GLU A 199 24.37 11.75 2.73
N VAL A 200 24.83 12.39 3.80
CA VAL A 200 23.98 13.23 4.67
C VAL A 200 23.52 14.51 3.97
N SER A 201 24.38 15.14 3.17
CA SER A 201 23.99 16.32 2.38
C SER A 201 22.97 16.00 1.31
N GLU A 202 23.07 14.83 0.66
CA GLU A 202 22.10 14.40 -0.35
C GLU A 202 20.76 14.03 0.26
N ILE A 203 20.73 13.35 1.41
CA ILE A 203 19.47 13.01 2.07
C ILE A 203 18.80 14.26 2.68
N HIS A 204 19.57 15.20 3.22
CA HIS A 204 19.05 16.46 3.78
C HIS A 204 18.18 17.21 2.76
N LYS A 205 18.63 17.32 1.51
CA LYS A 205 17.87 17.93 0.41
C LYS A 205 16.53 17.25 0.16
N LYS A 206 16.44 15.93 0.35
CA LYS A 206 15.20 15.15 0.14
C LYS A 206 14.18 15.35 1.26
N PHE A 207 14.64 15.67 2.47
CA PHE A 207 13.77 15.97 3.61
C PHE A 207 13.34 17.44 3.67
N ALA A 208 14.11 18.35 3.06
CA ALA A 208 13.86 19.78 3.10
C ALA A 208 12.44 20.12 2.60
N GLN A 209 11.75 20.97 3.37
CA GLN A 209 10.45 21.54 3.01
C GLN A 209 10.56 23.07 2.93
N ALA A 210 9.64 23.71 2.21
CA ALA A 210 9.64 25.16 2.05
C ALA A 210 9.53 25.91 3.41
N ASP A 211 8.79 25.33 4.37
CA ASP A 211 8.60 25.82 5.73
C ASP A 211 9.61 25.26 6.74
N SER A 212 10.39 24.23 6.36
CA SER A 212 11.38 23.59 7.24
C SER A 212 12.57 23.06 6.44
N PRO A 213 13.52 23.93 6.06
CA PRO A 213 14.70 23.52 5.29
C PRO A 213 15.60 22.53 6.04
N GLU A 214 15.62 22.62 7.36
CA GLU A 214 16.47 21.77 8.25
C GLU A 214 15.73 20.55 8.82
N ARG A 215 14.62 20.15 8.19
CA ARG A 215 13.77 19.06 8.68
C ARG A 215 14.55 17.77 8.99
N PHE A 216 15.57 17.44 8.21
CA PHE A 216 16.42 16.28 8.49
C PHE A 216 17.15 16.39 9.83
N LEU A 217 17.78 17.54 10.12
CA LEU A 217 18.51 17.76 11.37
C LEU A 217 17.55 17.69 12.58
N LEU A 218 16.36 18.29 12.44
CA LEU A 218 15.28 18.22 13.44
C LEU A 218 14.88 16.77 13.75
N ILE A 219 14.66 15.95 12.72
CA ILE A 219 14.29 14.53 12.89
C ILE A 219 15.38 13.77 13.66
N ILE A 220 16.65 13.91 13.25
CA ILE A 220 17.76 13.20 13.91
C ILE A 220 17.90 13.63 15.37
N TYR A 221 17.80 14.93 15.64
CA TYR A 221 17.83 15.47 16.99
C TYR A 221 16.69 14.92 17.86
N TRP A 222 15.45 14.93 17.40
CA TRP A 222 14.33 14.44 18.22
C TRP A 222 14.37 12.93 18.46
N LEU A 223 14.73 12.14 17.44
CA LEU A 223 14.93 10.71 17.60
C LEU A 223 16.01 10.42 18.66
N GLY A 224 17.17 11.07 18.57
CA GLY A 224 18.25 10.90 19.55
C GLY A 224 17.85 11.37 20.95
N LYS A 225 17.27 12.57 21.07
CA LYS A 225 16.86 13.17 22.34
C LYS A 225 15.89 12.29 23.12
N LEU A 226 14.84 11.80 22.45
CA LEU A 226 13.87 10.93 23.11
C LEU A 226 14.46 9.57 23.50
N ALA A 227 15.40 9.04 22.72
CA ALA A 227 16.10 7.80 23.08
C ALA A 227 17.04 8.00 24.29
N ILE A 228 17.71 9.15 24.39
CA ILE A 228 18.53 9.53 25.56
C ILE A 228 17.66 9.61 26.81
N SER A 229 16.56 10.38 26.78
CA SER A 229 15.64 10.48 27.92
C SER A 229 14.98 9.14 28.28
N GLU A 230 14.75 8.25 27.30
CA GLU A 230 14.19 6.93 27.56
C GLU A 230 15.15 6.03 28.36
N VAL A 231 16.46 6.17 28.17
CA VAL A 231 17.50 5.40 28.86
C VAL A 231 17.88 6.05 30.18
N LEU A 232 18.24 7.33 30.18
CA LEU A 232 18.78 8.02 31.36
C LEU A 232 17.70 8.45 32.36
N GLU A 233 16.55 8.92 31.86
CA GLU A 233 15.47 9.45 32.70
C GLU A 233 14.31 8.46 32.88
N ASN A 234 14.44 7.25 32.30
CA ASN A 234 13.40 6.23 32.28
C ASN A 234 12.04 6.71 31.68
N LYS A 235 12.06 7.77 30.87
CA LYS A 235 10.90 8.34 30.19
C LYS A 235 10.51 7.50 28.97
N LYS A 236 9.93 6.32 29.22
CA LYS A 236 9.59 5.35 28.17
C LYS A 236 8.64 5.91 27.11
N ARG A 237 8.79 5.40 25.89
CA ARG A 237 7.85 5.59 24.79
C ARG A 237 6.85 4.45 24.75
N ILE A 238 5.60 4.75 24.42
CA ILE A 238 4.49 3.80 24.51
C ILE A 238 3.65 3.89 23.24
N ILE A 239 3.33 2.72 22.68
CA ILE A 239 2.29 2.59 21.67
C ILE A 239 1.04 2.00 22.33
N THR A 240 -0.11 2.60 22.08
CA THR A 240 -1.41 2.17 22.62
C THR A 240 -2.38 1.91 21.48
N PHE A 241 -3.28 0.94 21.66
CA PHE A 241 -4.42 0.67 20.78
C PHE A 241 -5.69 0.96 21.57
N SER A 242 -6.53 1.87 21.07
CA SER A 242 -7.74 2.26 21.81
C SER A 242 -8.68 1.06 22.00
N PRO A 243 -9.46 1.03 23.11
CA PRO A 243 -10.47 -0.01 23.30
C PRO A 243 -11.46 -0.10 22.14
N VAL A 244 -11.89 1.07 21.63
CA VAL A 244 -12.83 1.16 20.49
C VAL A 244 -12.23 0.52 19.24
N LEU A 245 -10.96 0.79 18.94
CA LEU A 245 -10.26 0.15 17.82
C LEU A 245 -10.21 -1.37 17.98
N ARG A 246 -9.88 -1.86 19.18
CA ARG A 246 -9.80 -3.30 19.45
C ARG A 246 -11.13 -4.02 19.34
N GLU A 247 -12.23 -3.36 19.69
CA GLU A 247 -13.57 -3.90 19.58
C GLU A 247 -14.08 -3.89 18.13
N ARG A 248 -13.85 -2.80 17.38
CA ARG A 248 -14.39 -2.63 16.02
C ARG A 248 -13.60 -3.37 14.95
N LEU A 249 -12.32 -3.68 15.17
CA LEU A 249 -11.48 -4.26 14.14
C LEU A 249 -11.93 -5.68 13.76
N GLY A 250 -12.30 -5.87 12.50
CA GLY A 250 -12.83 -7.13 11.98
C GLY A 250 -14.36 -7.23 11.94
N HIS A 251 -15.09 -6.19 12.37
CA HIS A 251 -16.54 -6.10 12.15
C HIS A 251 -16.91 -5.57 10.76
N HIS A 252 -15.92 -5.20 9.94
CA HIS A 252 -16.09 -4.67 8.58
C HIS A 252 -17.03 -3.46 8.46
N ILE A 253 -17.26 -2.69 9.54
CA ILE A 253 -18.24 -1.59 9.59
C ILE A 253 -18.10 -0.64 8.38
N HIS A 254 -16.87 -0.21 8.07
CA HIS A 254 -16.61 0.66 6.93
C HIS A 254 -16.85 -0.05 5.58
N GLY A 255 -16.46 -1.32 5.46
CA GLY A 255 -16.71 -2.14 4.28
C GLY A 255 -18.19 -2.41 4.03
N GLU A 256 -18.99 -2.58 5.08
CA GLU A 256 -20.44 -2.80 5.03
C GLU A 256 -21.15 -1.55 4.51
N ILE A 257 -20.88 -0.37 5.12
CA ILE A 257 -21.43 0.91 4.66
C ILE A 257 -21.03 1.17 3.20
N TRP A 258 -19.77 0.89 2.84
CA TRP A 258 -19.28 1.03 1.47
C TRP A 258 -20.04 0.13 0.48
N ALA A 259 -20.19 -1.15 0.81
CA ALA A 259 -20.90 -2.12 -0.03
C ALA A 259 -22.39 -1.80 -0.17
N ASP A 260 -23.03 -1.38 0.91
CA ASP A 260 -24.44 -1.02 0.93
C ASP A 260 -24.74 0.20 0.07
N ASN A 261 -23.87 1.23 0.10
CA ASN A 261 -24.00 2.39 -0.79
C ASN A 261 -24.00 1.98 -2.28
N ILE A 262 -23.14 1.03 -2.66
CA ILE A 262 -23.09 0.50 -4.03
C ILE A 262 -24.38 -0.28 -4.34
N LYS A 263 -24.80 -1.20 -3.47
CA LYS A 263 -26.01 -2.02 -3.65
C LYS A 263 -27.27 -1.18 -3.74
N GLN A 264 -27.41 -0.16 -2.88
CA GLN A 264 -28.50 0.80 -2.93
C GLN A 264 -28.55 1.55 -4.27
N HIS A 265 -27.39 1.98 -4.78
CA HIS A 265 -27.32 2.62 -6.10
C HIS A 265 -27.74 1.66 -7.21
N LEU A 266 -27.25 0.41 -7.19
CA LEU A 266 -27.62 -0.61 -8.19
C LEU A 266 -29.12 -0.92 -8.19
N ILE A 267 -29.77 -0.91 -7.02
CA ILE A 267 -31.23 -1.11 -6.92
C ILE A 267 -31.96 0.12 -7.45
N LYS A 268 -31.58 1.32 -7.01
CA LYS A 268 -32.19 2.58 -7.43
C LYS A 268 -32.18 2.75 -8.95
N GLU A 269 -31.08 2.41 -9.60
CA GLU A 269 -30.92 2.51 -11.05
C GLU A 269 -31.39 1.25 -11.81
N ASN A 270 -31.97 0.28 -11.11
CA ASN A 270 -32.42 -1.00 -11.66
C ASN A 270 -31.33 -1.75 -12.46
N LEU A 271 -30.13 -1.84 -11.87
CA LEU A 271 -28.94 -2.48 -12.44
C LEU A 271 -28.62 -3.83 -11.77
N MET A 272 -29.12 -4.07 -10.55
CA MET A 272 -28.75 -5.23 -9.72
C MET A 272 -28.97 -6.61 -10.37
N HIS A 273 -29.98 -6.72 -11.25
CA HIS A 273 -30.34 -7.96 -11.93
C HIS A 273 -29.48 -8.24 -13.18
N ARG A 274 -28.82 -7.23 -13.73
CA ARG A 274 -28.01 -7.34 -14.96
C ARG A 274 -26.67 -8.04 -14.69
N PRO A 275 -25.97 -8.51 -15.74
CA PRO A 275 -24.64 -9.09 -15.61
C PRO A 275 -23.63 -8.10 -14.99
N LEU A 276 -23.26 -8.29 -13.73
CA LEU A 276 -22.33 -7.40 -13.01
C LEU A 276 -20.89 -7.90 -13.12
N HIS A 277 -19.99 -6.98 -13.48
CA HIS A 277 -18.56 -7.23 -13.57
C HIS A 277 -17.81 -6.27 -12.66
N ILE A 278 -17.11 -6.81 -11.66
CA ILE A 278 -16.33 -6.02 -10.71
C ILE A 278 -14.89 -5.93 -11.21
N ILE A 279 -14.31 -4.73 -11.19
CA ILE A 279 -12.92 -4.47 -11.55
C ILE A 279 -12.26 -3.68 -10.41
N SER A 280 -11.25 -4.24 -9.74
CA SER A 280 -10.33 -3.46 -8.92
C SER A 280 -9.19 -2.97 -9.81
N ALA A 281 -9.13 -1.65 -10.02
CA ALA A 281 -8.21 -1.03 -10.96
C ALA A 281 -8.02 0.46 -10.64
N ASN A 282 -7.04 1.08 -11.28
CA ASN A 282 -6.97 2.53 -11.32
C ASN A 282 -8.24 3.09 -12.00
N MET A 283 -8.97 3.97 -11.31
CA MET A 283 -10.25 4.50 -11.78
C MET A 283 -10.21 5.18 -13.16
N HIS A 284 -9.07 5.71 -13.59
CA HIS A 284 -9.00 6.37 -14.90
C HIS A 284 -8.91 5.38 -16.04
N SER A 285 -8.34 4.19 -15.83
CA SER A 285 -8.04 3.24 -16.91
C SER A 285 -9.30 2.78 -17.65
N VAL A 286 -10.33 2.32 -16.92
CA VAL A 286 -11.59 1.84 -17.49
C VAL A 286 -12.38 2.99 -18.12
N MET A 287 -12.55 4.11 -17.40
CA MET A 287 -13.24 5.29 -17.91
C MET A 287 -12.59 5.79 -19.21
N ASN A 288 -11.27 5.93 -19.23
CA ASN A 288 -10.56 6.42 -20.41
C ASN A 288 -10.67 5.41 -21.57
N THR A 289 -10.58 4.11 -21.30
CA THR A 289 -10.70 3.09 -22.35
C THR A 289 -12.08 3.10 -22.99
N LEU A 290 -13.15 3.21 -22.19
CA LEU A 290 -14.53 3.24 -22.67
C LEU A 290 -14.89 4.53 -23.41
N TYR A 291 -14.46 5.69 -22.91
CA TYR A 291 -15.00 6.99 -23.37
C TYR A 291 -14.03 7.84 -24.19
N THR A 292 -12.74 7.49 -24.29
CA THR A 292 -11.81 8.19 -25.21
C THR A 292 -12.28 8.14 -26.67
N PRO A 293 -12.77 7.00 -27.22
CA PRO A 293 -13.30 6.95 -28.58
C PRO A 293 -14.42 7.97 -28.85
N LEU A 294 -15.31 8.17 -27.89
CA LEU A 294 -16.42 9.12 -27.98
C LEU A 294 -15.96 10.56 -27.73
N ALA A 295 -15.20 10.79 -26.66
CA ALA A 295 -14.86 12.13 -26.20
C ALA A 295 -13.76 12.80 -27.02
N LEU A 296 -12.83 12.01 -27.59
CA LEU A 296 -11.58 12.47 -28.20
C LEU A 296 -11.42 11.99 -29.65
N GLU A 297 -12.52 11.85 -30.38
CA GLU A 297 -12.53 11.39 -31.78
C GLU A 297 -11.57 12.21 -32.68
N THR A 298 -11.54 13.53 -32.49
CA THR A 298 -10.67 14.43 -33.26
C THR A 298 -9.19 14.26 -32.96
N GLU A 299 -8.85 13.94 -31.72
CA GLU A 299 -7.50 13.69 -31.24
C GLU A 299 -7.01 12.31 -31.68
N LEU A 300 -7.90 11.30 -31.67
CA LEU A 300 -7.63 9.94 -32.17
C LEU A 300 -7.32 9.90 -33.67
N LYS A 301 -7.85 10.83 -34.47
CA LYS A 301 -7.47 10.98 -35.89
C LYS A 301 -6.02 11.43 -36.07
N LYS A 302 -5.38 11.98 -35.04
CA LYS A 302 -4.03 12.58 -35.10
C LYS A 302 -2.98 11.77 -34.33
N GLN A 303 -3.39 10.99 -33.34
CA GLN A 303 -2.50 10.31 -32.40
C GLN A 303 -2.94 8.86 -32.19
N LYS A 304 -1.98 8.00 -31.88
CA LYS A 304 -2.29 6.61 -31.50
C LYS A 304 -2.97 6.60 -30.11
N PRO A 305 -3.85 5.64 -29.80
CA PRO A 305 -4.54 5.54 -28.50
C PRO A 305 -3.59 5.64 -27.30
N LEU A 306 -2.45 4.94 -27.34
CA LEU A 306 -1.45 4.99 -26.28
C LEU A 306 -0.91 6.40 -25.99
N GLN A 307 -0.70 7.22 -27.02
CA GLN A 307 -0.22 8.61 -26.85
C GLN A 307 -1.28 9.47 -26.16
N ILE A 308 -2.56 9.21 -26.43
CA ILE A 308 -3.67 9.89 -25.75
C ILE A 308 -3.73 9.46 -24.29
N TYR A 309 -3.55 8.18 -24.00
CA TYR A 309 -3.50 7.66 -22.63
C TYR A 309 -2.32 8.22 -21.82
N GLU A 310 -1.14 8.37 -22.43
CA GLU A 310 -0.01 9.08 -21.83
C GLU A 310 -0.33 10.55 -21.56
N ALA A 311 -0.97 11.23 -22.51
CA ALA A 311 -1.40 12.61 -22.34
C ALA A 311 -2.43 12.75 -21.20
N LEU A 312 -3.42 11.87 -21.12
CA LEU A 312 -4.43 11.86 -20.05
C LEU A 312 -3.82 11.64 -18.67
N SER A 313 -2.74 10.87 -18.59
CA SER A 313 -1.99 10.56 -17.36
C SER A 313 -1.13 11.73 -16.87
N ASN A 314 -0.90 12.77 -17.68
CA ASN A 314 -0.13 13.94 -17.30
C ASN A 314 -1.00 14.99 -16.59
N ASN A 315 -0.63 15.37 -15.36
CA ASN A 315 -1.36 16.35 -14.56
C ASN A 315 -1.64 17.68 -15.27
N ALA A 316 -0.76 18.13 -16.18
CA ALA A 316 -0.94 19.36 -16.96
C ALA A 316 -2.17 19.33 -17.90
N ASN A 317 -2.65 18.14 -18.28
CA ASN A 317 -3.71 17.96 -19.27
C ASN A 317 -5.12 17.87 -18.64
N GLY A 318 -5.41 18.74 -17.66
CA GLY A 318 -6.70 18.76 -16.97
C GLY A 318 -7.91 18.89 -17.90
N LYS A 319 -7.80 19.72 -18.95
CA LYS A 319 -8.89 19.93 -19.93
C LYS A 319 -9.27 18.65 -20.69
N LEU A 320 -8.28 17.84 -21.09
CA LEU A 320 -8.54 16.57 -21.77
C LEU A 320 -9.26 15.58 -20.84
N ARG A 321 -8.81 15.48 -19.58
CA ARG A 321 -9.48 14.64 -18.57
C ARG A 321 -10.92 15.08 -18.31
N THR A 322 -11.17 16.39 -18.20
CA THR A 322 -12.54 16.91 -18.02
C THR A 322 -13.45 16.55 -19.19
N LYS A 323 -12.94 16.58 -20.44
CA LYS A 323 -13.71 16.20 -21.63
C LYS A 323 -14.13 14.72 -21.59
N VAL A 324 -13.20 13.82 -21.27
CA VAL A 324 -13.48 12.39 -21.12
C VAL A 324 -14.42 12.11 -19.95
N MET A 325 -14.18 12.73 -18.78
CA MET A 325 -15.03 12.57 -17.61
C MET A 325 -16.45 13.05 -17.84
N LYS A 326 -16.62 14.19 -18.53
CA LYS A 326 -17.95 14.68 -18.91
C LYS A 326 -18.65 13.70 -19.84
N ALA A 327 -17.98 13.22 -20.88
CA ALA A 327 -18.55 12.21 -21.77
C ALA A 327 -18.95 10.94 -21.01
N ALA A 328 -18.14 10.48 -20.06
CA ALA A 328 -18.46 9.33 -19.23
C ALA A 328 -19.74 9.55 -18.39
N LEU A 329 -19.83 10.67 -17.69
CA LEU A 329 -21.01 11.03 -16.87
C LEU A 329 -22.28 11.18 -17.72
N ASP A 330 -22.17 11.83 -18.88
CA ASP A 330 -23.29 12.03 -19.80
C ASP A 330 -23.76 10.70 -20.44
N ASN A 331 -22.91 9.65 -20.44
CA ASN A 331 -23.15 8.38 -21.14
C ASN A 331 -23.03 7.15 -20.22
N GLY A 332 -23.64 7.23 -19.03
CA GLY A 332 -23.92 6.06 -18.20
C GLY A 332 -22.88 5.70 -17.14
N MET A 333 -21.81 6.49 -16.96
CA MET A 333 -20.96 6.39 -15.76
C MET A 333 -21.59 7.16 -14.60
N THR A 334 -21.64 6.54 -13.43
CA THR A 334 -21.87 7.22 -12.15
C THR A 334 -20.62 7.12 -11.28
N PHE A 335 -20.22 8.24 -10.68
CA PHE A 335 -19.15 8.27 -9.68
C PHE A 335 -19.76 8.28 -8.28
N LEU A 336 -19.32 7.33 -7.44
CA LEU A 336 -19.67 7.22 -6.03
C LEU A 336 -18.39 7.46 -5.22
N GLY A 337 -18.25 8.69 -4.71
CA GLY A 337 -17.14 9.03 -3.81
C GLY A 337 -17.33 8.35 -2.45
N ASP A 338 -16.23 7.88 -1.85
CA ASP A 338 -16.31 7.20 -0.56
C ASP A 338 -16.79 8.13 0.57
N GLN A 339 -17.77 7.65 1.32
CA GLN A 339 -18.28 8.28 2.55
C GLN A 339 -18.20 7.34 3.76
N SER A 340 -17.68 6.13 3.56
CA SER A 340 -17.62 5.10 4.60
C SER A 340 -16.35 5.18 5.45
N GLY A 341 -15.27 5.78 4.93
CA GLY A 341 -13.94 5.79 5.57
C GLY A 341 -12.99 4.72 5.01
N THR A 342 -13.45 3.88 4.08
CA THR A 342 -12.58 2.93 3.37
C THR A 342 -11.54 3.63 2.48
N ASN A 343 -11.83 4.85 2.02
CA ASN A 343 -11.09 5.59 1.00
C ASN A 343 -11.02 4.86 -0.35
N ILE A 344 -12.06 4.09 -0.67
CA ILE A 344 -12.19 3.40 -1.96
C ILE A 344 -13.36 4.03 -2.72
N ASP A 345 -13.03 4.90 -3.67
CA ASP A 345 -14.02 5.45 -4.59
C ASP A 345 -14.48 4.37 -5.59
N VAL A 346 -15.70 4.53 -6.11
CA VAL A 346 -16.32 3.59 -7.05
C VAL A 346 -16.87 4.32 -8.27
N GLN A 347 -16.74 3.70 -9.44
CA GLN A 347 -17.42 4.08 -10.67
C GLN A 347 -18.32 2.93 -11.13
N ILE A 348 -19.56 3.23 -11.48
CA ILE A 348 -20.51 2.26 -12.03
C ILE A 348 -20.83 2.67 -13.46
N PHE A 349 -20.64 1.74 -14.39
CA PHE A 349 -20.87 1.96 -15.82
C PHE A 349 -22.07 1.15 -16.29
N ASP A 350 -23.17 1.83 -16.60
CA ASP A 350 -24.30 1.27 -17.33
C ASP A 350 -23.96 1.21 -18.81
N THR A 351 -23.43 0.07 -19.27
CA THR A 351 -22.97 -0.06 -20.65
C THR A 351 -24.10 -0.05 -21.68
N ALA A 352 -25.37 -0.20 -21.27
CA ALA A 352 -26.50 -0.08 -22.20
C ALA A 352 -26.70 1.36 -22.71
N LYS A 353 -26.07 2.34 -22.03
CA LYS A 353 -26.06 3.76 -22.41
C LYS A 353 -24.85 4.13 -23.28
N LEU A 354 -23.93 3.20 -23.55
CA LEU A 354 -22.91 3.41 -24.58
C LEU A 354 -23.61 3.38 -25.94
N GLU A 355 -23.27 4.30 -26.84
CA GLU A 355 -23.83 4.35 -28.20
C GLU A 355 -23.42 3.10 -29.02
N GLY A 356 -24.12 1.99 -28.79
CA GLY A 356 -24.23 0.82 -29.65
C GLY A 356 -23.08 -0.19 -29.67
N LYS A 357 -21.82 0.18 -29.41
CA LYS A 357 -20.68 -0.76 -29.57
C LYS A 357 -19.51 -0.52 -28.62
N TYR A 358 -18.84 -1.60 -28.22
CA TYR A 358 -17.46 -1.57 -27.73
C TYR A 358 -16.58 -2.36 -28.71
N GLY A 359 -15.74 -1.65 -29.47
CA GLY A 359 -15.03 -2.23 -30.63
C GLY A 359 -16.01 -2.71 -31.71
N ASP A 360 -15.79 -3.90 -32.25
CA ASP A 360 -16.67 -4.50 -33.28
C ASP A 360 -17.91 -5.22 -32.72
N LYS A 361 -18.13 -5.18 -31.39
CA LYS A 361 -19.18 -5.95 -30.72
C LYS A 361 -20.41 -5.10 -30.45
N ASP A 362 -21.54 -5.58 -30.95
CA ASP A 362 -22.83 -5.05 -30.60
C ASP A 362 -23.16 -5.37 -29.15
N ILE A 363 -23.51 -4.33 -28.40
CA ILE A 363 -24.06 -4.49 -27.05
C ILE A 363 -25.41 -5.20 -27.24
N LYS A 364 -25.58 -6.33 -26.56
CA LYS A 364 -26.84 -7.11 -26.55
C LYS A 364 -28.00 -6.25 -26.04
N THR A 365 -29.20 -6.82 -25.91
CA THR A 365 -30.34 -6.10 -25.33
C THR A 365 -29.97 -5.45 -23.99
N LYS A 366 -30.72 -4.41 -23.59
CA LYS A 366 -30.43 -3.63 -22.38
C LYS A 366 -30.24 -4.52 -21.14
N GLU A 367 -30.97 -5.62 -21.05
CA GLU A 367 -30.96 -6.58 -19.95
C GLU A 367 -29.70 -7.46 -19.93
N GLU A 368 -29.11 -7.74 -21.09
CA GLU A 368 -27.90 -8.55 -21.25
C GLU A 368 -26.62 -7.70 -21.27
N ALA A 369 -26.75 -6.39 -21.42
CA ALA A 369 -25.63 -5.47 -21.41
C ALA A 369 -24.94 -5.47 -20.03
N PRO A 370 -23.61 -5.61 -19.97
CA PRO A 370 -22.89 -5.69 -18.70
C PRO A 370 -22.98 -4.40 -17.89
N VAL A 371 -22.95 -4.50 -16.57
CA VAL A 371 -22.77 -3.37 -15.67
C VAL A 371 -21.40 -3.52 -15.03
N ILE A 372 -20.53 -2.54 -15.23
CA ILE A 372 -19.15 -2.61 -14.75
C ILE A 372 -19.02 -1.76 -13.48
N ILE A 373 -18.60 -2.38 -12.39
CA ILE A 373 -18.29 -1.72 -11.12
C ILE A 373 -16.78 -1.64 -11.02
N VAL A 374 -16.22 -0.44 -11.10
CA VAL A 374 -14.79 -0.19 -10.91
C VAL A 374 -14.56 0.37 -9.52
N MET A 375 -13.77 -0.31 -8.71
CA MET A 375 -13.34 0.16 -7.39
C MET A 375 -11.87 0.55 -7.42
N ASP A 376 -11.51 1.64 -6.74
CA ASP A 376 -10.10 2.00 -6.51
C ASP A 376 -9.39 0.90 -5.68
N TYR A 377 -8.06 0.99 -5.60
CA TYR A 377 -7.25 -0.02 -4.92
C TYR A 377 -7.54 -0.05 -3.42
N ALA A 378 -7.90 -1.24 -2.92
CA ALA A 378 -7.86 -1.54 -1.49
C ALA A 378 -6.41 -1.68 -1.00
N PHE A 379 -6.23 -1.65 0.32
CA PHE A 379 -4.91 -1.86 0.94
C PHE A 379 -4.91 -3.11 1.84
N GLY A 380 -4.13 -4.12 1.47
CA GLY A 380 -3.98 -5.33 2.27
C GLY A 380 -5.30 -6.04 2.58
N GLU A 381 -5.55 -6.36 3.86
CA GLU A 381 -6.75 -7.06 4.34
C GLU A 381 -8.06 -6.34 4.00
N GLN A 382 -8.03 -5.02 3.81
CA GLN A 382 -9.19 -4.25 3.37
C GLN A 382 -9.82 -4.81 2.08
N ALA A 383 -9.00 -5.40 1.19
CA ALA A 383 -9.48 -6.06 -0.02
C ALA A 383 -10.48 -7.18 0.27
N TYR A 384 -10.21 -7.97 1.32
CA TYR A 384 -11.13 -9.00 1.80
C TYR A 384 -12.39 -8.35 2.37
N GLU A 385 -12.25 -7.38 3.28
CA GLU A 385 -13.40 -6.74 3.93
C GLU A 385 -14.38 -6.17 2.90
N THR A 386 -13.89 -5.35 1.96
CA THR A 386 -14.76 -4.66 1.00
C THR A 386 -15.41 -5.62 0.01
N LEU A 387 -14.64 -6.60 -0.51
CA LEU A 387 -15.20 -7.54 -1.48
C LEU A 387 -16.13 -8.55 -0.80
N ASP A 388 -15.83 -8.98 0.42
CA ASP A 388 -16.70 -9.88 1.19
C ASP A 388 -18.07 -9.24 1.43
N GLU A 389 -18.10 -7.99 1.89
CA GLU A 389 -19.35 -7.26 2.11
C GLU A 389 -20.12 -7.00 0.81
N LEU A 390 -19.45 -6.62 -0.28
CA LEU A 390 -20.09 -6.41 -1.58
C LEU A 390 -20.75 -7.67 -2.13
N LEU A 391 -20.13 -8.84 -1.93
CA LEU A 391 -20.62 -10.12 -2.45
C LEU A 391 -21.67 -10.81 -1.55
N LYS A 392 -21.98 -10.25 -0.38
CA LYS A 392 -23.12 -10.72 0.43
C LYS A 392 -24.44 -10.34 -0.23
N PRO A 393 -25.50 -11.17 -0.07
CA PRO A 393 -26.85 -10.76 -0.45
C PRO A 393 -27.24 -9.45 0.22
N TYR A 394 -28.17 -8.72 -0.40
CA TYR A 394 -28.68 -7.45 0.12
C TYR A 394 -30.14 -7.61 0.52
N THR A 395 -30.49 -7.21 1.73
CA THR A 395 -31.89 -7.20 2.16
C THR A 395 -32.53 -5.86 1.79
N PHE A 396 -33.51 -5.89 0.89
CA PHE A 396 -34.26 -4.70 0.47
C PHE A 396 -35.76 -5.01 0.56
N GLU A 397 -36.51 -4.15 1.25
CA GLU A 397 -37.97 -4.32 1.46
C GLU A 397 -38.40 -5.70 2.04
N GLY A 398 -37.50 -6.36 2.77
CA GLY A 398 -37.74 -7.67 3.38
C GLY A 398 -37.32 -8.87 2.51
N ASP A 399 -36.97 -8.63 1.24
CA ASP A 399 -36.47 -9.65 0.33
C ASP A 399 -34.94 -9.69 0.30
N GLU A 400 -34.38 -10.89 0.27
CA GLU A 400 -32.95 -11.11 0.10
C GLU A 400 -32.60 -11.18 -1.41
N ILE A 401 -31.86 -10.19 -1.89
CA ILE A 401 -31.47 -10.06 -3.30
C ILE A 401 -30.01 -10.46 -3.45
N LYS A 402 -29.75 -11.49 -4.27
CA LYS A 402 -28.39 -11.86 -4.66
C LYS A 402 -27.90 -10.95 -5.79
N ILE A 403 -26.64 -10.56 -5.70
CA ILE A 403 -25.97 -9.77 -6.74
C ILE A 403 -25.57 -10.67 -7.92
N ASN A 404 -25.95 -10.30 -9.14
CA ASN A 404 -25.70 -11.11 -10.35
C ASN A 404 -24.27 -10.91 -10.89
N VAL A 405 -23.26 -11.34 -10.13
CA VAL A 405 -21.84 -11.19 -10.51
C VAL A 405 -21.42 -12.29 -11.49
N GLU A 406 -21.00 -11.89 -12.69
CA GLU A 406 -20.44 -12.78 -13.72
C GLU A 406 -18.93 -12.89 -13.67
N SER A 407 -18.23 -11.80 -13.34
CA SER A 407 -16.78 -11.83 -13.23
C SER A 407 -16.20 -10.80 -12.28
N ILE A 408 -15.03 -11.13 -11.74
CA ILE A 408 -14.24 -10.24 -10.88
C ILE A 408 -12.83 -10.15 -11.47
N SER A 409 -12.37 -8.93 -11.72
CA SER A 409 -11.07 -8.66 -12.34
C SER A 409 -10.24 -7.79 -11.41
N ILE A 410 -9.01 -8.19 -11.12
CA ILE A 410 -8.09 -7.46 -10.24
C ILE A 410 -6.85 -7.13 -11.06
N MET A 411 -6.62 -5.84 -11.25
CA MET A 411 -5.38 -5.31 -11.81
C MET A 411 -4.60 -4.63 -10.69
N GLY A 412 -3.27 -4.70 -10.68
CA GLY A 412 -2.50 -4.03 -9.63
C GLY A 412 -1.05 -3.79 -9.97
N LYS A 413 -0.37 -3.03 -9.10
CA LYS A 413 1.09 -2.91 -9.10
C LYS A 413 1.66 -4.06 -8.28
N ALA A 414 2.77 -4.61 -8.73
CA ALA A 414 3.50 -5.64 -8.00
C ALA A 414 5.01 -5.48 -8.18
N GLY A 415 5.78 -6.02 -7.25
CA GLY A 415 7.21 -6.23 -7.45
C GLY A 415 7.40 -7.50 -8.30
N ILE A 416 8.19 -7.41 -9.37
CA ILE A 416 8.47 -8.54 -10.27
C ILE A 416 9.77 -9.23 -9.86
N LEU A 417 9.78 -10.56 -9.89
CA LEU A 417 10.99 -11.35 -9.57
C LEU A 417 11.76 -11.76 -10.83
N GLU A 418 11.10 -11.82 -11.98
CA GLU A 418 11.69 -12.09 -13.29
C GLU A 418 11.23 -11.04 -14.31
N GLY A 419 12.12 -10.13 -14.70
CA GLY A 419 11.81 -9.04 -15.64
C GLY A 419 12.04 -7.65 -15.04
N GLY A 420 11.48 -6.63 -15.70
CA GLY A 420 11.72 -5.22 -15.38
C GLY A 420 10.45 -4.39 -15.22
N LYS A 421 10.63 -3.11 -14.89
CA LYS A 421 9.52 -2.15 -14.72
C LYS A 421 8.66 -2.09 -15.98
N GLY A 422 7.34 -2.20 -15.79
CA GLY A 422 6.35 -2.19 -16.87
C GLY A 422 6.03 -3.56 -17.48
N ASP A 423 6.79 -4.61 -17.15
CA ASP A 423 6.42 -5.99 -17.52
C ASP A 423 5.17 -6.46 -16.76
N ILE A 424 4.49 -7.47 -17.29
CA ILE A 424 3.19 -7.94 -16.80
C ILE A 424 3.32 -9.35 -16.21
N MET A 425 2.72 -9.56 -15.04
CA MET A 425 2.61 -10.85 -14.37
C MET A 425 1.18 -11.36 -14.43
N ILE A 426 0.99 -12.60 -14.87
CA ILE A 426 -0.30 -13.29 -14.90
C ILE A 426 -0.26 -14.44 -13.89
N PRO A 427 -0.95 -14.30 -12.75
CA PRO A 427 -0.90 -15.31 -11.69
C PRO A 427 -1.73 -16.55 -12.02
N SER A 428 -1.23 -17.70 -11.56
CA SER A 428 -1.97 -18.96 -11.46
C SER A 428 -2.49 -19.26 -10.05
N ALA A 429 -1.91 -18.61 -9.03
CA ALA A 429 -2.27 -18.76 -7.63
C ALA A 429 -1.76 -17.57 -6.81
N HIS A 430 -2.34 -17.37 -5.62
CA HIS A 430 -1.78 -16.49 -4.57
C HIS A 430 -1.31 -17.32 -3.38
N LEU A 431 -0.05 -17.17 -2.99
CA LEU A 431 0.54 -17.74 -1.78
C LEU A 431 0.47 -16.69 -0.68
N PHE A 432 -0.10 -17.02 0.48
CA PHE A 432 -0.25 -16.03 1.54
C PHE A 432 0.88 -16.12 2.57
N GLU A 433 1.79 -15.15 2.54
CA GLU A 433 2.99 -15.15 3.38
C GLU A 433 2.66 -15.13 4.87
N GLY A 434 3.43 -15.88 5.66
CA GLY A 434 3.23 -15.99 7.10
C GLY A 434 2.05 -16.87 7.50
N THR A 435 1.42 -17.55 6.54
CA THR A 435 0.35 -18.53 6.78
C THR A 435 0.60 -19.82 5.97
N ALA A 436 -0.26 -20.82 6.16
CA ALA A 436 -0.29 -22.01 5.32
C ALA A 436 -1.32 -21.90 4.17
N ASP A 437 -1.98 -20.74 4.03
CA ASP A 437 -3.07 -20.54 3.10
C ASP A 437 -2.55 -20.28 1.69
N ASN A 438 -3.09 -20.99 0.71
CA ASN A 438 -2.73 -20.86 -0.70
C ASN A 438 -4.00 -20.93 -1.55
N TYR A 439 -4.10 -20.05 -2.53
CA TYR A 439 -5.32 -19.85 -3.31
C TYR A 439 -5.06 -20.05 -4.81
N PRO A 440 -5.14 -21.28 -5.32
CA PRO A 440 -5.11 -21.54 -6.76
C PRO A 440 -6.45 -21.15 -7.41
N PHE A 441 -6.39 -20.70 -8.66
CA PHE A 441 -7.57 -20.36 -9.45
C PHE A 441 -7.31 -20.51 -10.95
N LYS A 442 -8.40 -20.56 -11.72
CA LYS A 442 -8.32 -20.46 -13.18
C LYS A 442 -8.40 -18.98 -13.54
N ASN A 443 -7.30 -18.43 -14.03
CA ASN A 443 -7.24 -17.07 -14.55
C ASN A 443 -7.77 -17.07 -15.98
N GLU A 444 -8.73 -16.19 -16.28
CA GLU A 444 -9.27 -16.05 -17.64
C GLU A 444 -8.36 -15.19 -18.53
N LEU A 445 -7.46 -14.39 -17.95
CA LEU A 445 -6.35 -13.80 -18.69
C LEU A 445 -5.24 -14.83 -18.88
N THR A 446 -4.70 -14.88 -20.08
CA THR A 446 -3.57 -15.73 -20.46
C THR A 446 -2.39 -14.87 -20.90
N ARG A 447 -1.20 -15.47 -20.94
CA ARG A 447 -0.01 -14.86 -21.52
C ARG A 447 -0.26 -14.36 -22.94
N ASP A 448 -0.88 -15.20 -23.78
CA ASP A 448 -1.17 -14.90 -25.19
C ASP A 448 -2.07 -13.66 -25.37
N ASP A 449 -2.91 -13.33 -24.38
CA ASP A 449 -3.75 -12.13 -24.42
C ASP A 449 -2.92 -10.83 -24.40
N LEU A 450 -1.68 -10.87 -23.88
CA LEU A 450 -0.89 -9.68 -23.53
C LEU A 450 0.51 -9.66 -24.17
N GLU A 451 0.95 -10.75 -24.79
CA GLU A 451 2.21 -10.82 -25.54
C GLU A 451 2.18 -10.00 -26.84
N GLY A 452 3.36 -9.72 -27.40
CA GLY A 452 3.50 -9.01 -28.68
C GLY A 452 3.35 -7.48 -28.59
N HIS A 453 3.13 -6.94 -27.39
CA HIS A 453 2.98 -5.50 -27.16
C HIS A 453 4.28 -4.80 -26.70
N GLY A 454 5.44 -5.45 -26.81
CA GLY A 454 6.74 -4.84 -26.47
C GLY A 454 6.94 -4.59 -24.97
N MET A 455 6.42 -5.50 -24.15
CA MET A 455 6.67 -5.68 -22.71
C MET A 455 6.74 -7.20 -22.48
N ASN A 456 7.52 -7.66 -21.51
CA ASN A 456 7.54 -9.08 -21.20
C ASN A 456 6.28 -9.46 -20.42
N VAL A 457 5.83 -10.70 -20.62
CA VAL A 457 4.73 -11.29 -19.86
C VAL A 457 5.26 -12.55 -19.20
N VAL A 458 5.10 -12.63 -17.88
CA VAL A 458 5.54 -13.77 -17.06
C VAL A 458 4.35 -14.39 -16.35
N ASP A 459 4.37 -15.73 -16.24
CA ASP A 459 3.35 -16.49 -15.52
C ASP A 459 3.97 -17.14 -14.28
N GLY A 460 3.16 -17.35 -13.25
CA GLY A 460 3.60 -18.05 -12.05
C GLY A 460 2.64 -17.84 -10.89
N ALA A 461 3.03 -18.29 -9.71
CA ALA A 461 2.32 -17.87 -8.50
C ALA A 461 2.69 -16.42 -8.15
N MET A 462 1.82 -15.73 -7.44
CA MET A 462 2.12 -14.46 -6.79
C MET A 462 2.13 -14.67 -5.27
N ILE A 463 2.99 -13.94 -4.56
CA ILE A 463 2.92 -13.90 -3.09
C ILE A 463 2.15 -12.68 -2.65
N THR A 464 1.18 -12.89 -1.78
CA THR A 464 0.56 -11.82 -0.99
C THR A 464 1.35 -11.65 0.29
N VAL A 465 2.06 -10.53 0.43
CA VAL A 465 2.92 -10.22 1.56
C VAL A 465 2.19 -9.39 2.62
N LEU A 466 2.60 -9.52 3.89
CA LEU A 466 2.03 -8.71 4.98
C LEU A 466 2.39 -7.22 4.88
N GLY A 467 3.52 -6.93 4.23
CA GLY A 467 4.00 -5.60 3.97
C GLY A 467 5.25 -5.64 3.10
N THR A 468 5.34 -4.75 2.13
CA THR A 468 6.53 -4.62 1.27
C THR A 468 7.81 -4.31 2.07
N SER A 469 7.65 -3.74 3.27
CA SER A 469 8.73 -3.45 4.21
C SER A 469 9.29 -4.66 4.95
N LEU A 470 8.73 -5.85 4.74
CA LEU A 470 9.16 -7.10 5.37
C LEU A 470 9.88 -8.05 4.39
N GLN A 471 10.21 -7.57 3.19
CA GLN A 471 10.80 -8.40 2.15
C GLN A 471 12.33 -8.27 2.09
N ASN A 472 13.02 -9.37 1.82
CA ASN A 472 14.46 -9.39 1.57
C ASN A 472 14.82 -10.32 0.40
N ARG A 473 16.04 -10.20 -0.12
CA ARG A 473 16.48 -10.95 -1.31
C ARG A 473 16.50 -12.46 -1.10
N ASP A 474 16.81 -12.94 0.10
CA ASP A 474 16.95 -14.38 0.36
C ASP A 474 15.59 -15.10 0.31
N ILE A 475 14.56 -14.51 0.91
CA ILE A 475 13.20 -15.08 0.88
C ILE A 475 12.58 -14.98 -0.52
N LEU A 476 12.79 -13.86 -1.22
CA LEU A 476 12.29 -13.68 -2.57
C LEU A 476 12.93 -14.64 -3.57
N LYS A 477 14.26 -14.84 -3.47
CA LYS A 477 14.95 -15.88 -4.26
C LYS A 477 14.45 -17.28 -3.95
N PHE A 478 14.19 -17.59 -2.68
CA PHE A 478 13.63 -18.89 -2.32
C PHE A 478 12.30 -19.14 -3.02
N PHE A 479 11.38 -18.16 -3.01
CA PHE A 479 10.09 -18.33 -3.67
C PHE A 479 10.18 -18.37 -5.20
N HIS A 480 11.09 -17.60 -5.78
CA HIS A 480 11.36 -17.58 -7.23
C HIS A 480 12.01 -18.88 -7.71
N ASP A 481 13.12 -19.30 -7.09
CA ASP A 481 13.98 -20.41 -7.55
C ASP A 481 13.46 -21.80 -7.14
N SER A 482 12.45 -21.87 -6.26
CA SER A 482 11.86 -23.12 -5.81
C SER A 482 10.68 -23.56 -6.67
N THR A 483 10.11 -24.73 -6.33
CA THR A 483 8.90 -25.26 -6.97
C THR A 483 7.65 -24.41 -6.77
N TRP A 484 7.72 -23.35 -5.94
CA TRP A 484 6.64 -22.37 -5.83
C TRP A 484 6.48 -21.55 -7.12
N ASN A 485 7.54 -21.39 -7.93
CA ASN A 485 7.53 -20.70 -9.21
C ASN A 485 6.84 -19.33 -9.13
N VAL A 486 7.28 -18.51 -8.17
CA VAL A 486 6.70 -17.19 -7.93
C VAL A 486 7.25 -16.18 -8.94
N SER A 487 6.37 -15.50 -9.65
CA SER A 487 6.72 -14.46 -10.64
C SER A 487 6.76 -13.05 -10.03
N GLY A 488 6.08 -12.82 -8.92
CA GLY A 488 6.01 -11.52 -8.27
C GLY A 488 5.37 -11.51 -6.89
N LEU A 489 5.30 -10.32 -6.30
CA LEU A 489 4.71 -10.08 -4.98
C LEU A 489 3.85 -8.81 -4.94
N GLU A 490 2.80 -8.87 -4.14
CA GLU A 490 1.76 -7.86 -3.98
C GLU A 490 1.13 -7.99 -2.57
N MET A 491 0.08 -7.23 -2.25
CA MET A 491 -0.45 -7.18 -0.87
C MET A 491 -1.94 -7.57 -0.75
N GLU A 492 -2.65 -7.87 -1.85
CA GLU A 492 -4.12 -7.95 -1.84
C GLU A 492 -4.70 -9.26 -2.41
N GLY A 493 -3.95 -10.01 -3.21
CA GLY A 493 -4.46 -11.05 -4.10
C GLY A 493 -5.10 -12.21 -3.37
N ALA A 494 -4.41 -12.73 -2.34
CA ALA A 494 -4.95 -13.75 -1.45
C ALA A 494 -6.20 -13.27 -0.71
N HIS A 495 -6.26 -11.99 -0.32
CA HIS A 495 -7.43 -11.42 0.35
C HIS A 495 -8.65 -11.36 -0.57
N TYR A 496 -8.47 -10.88 -1.81
CA TYR A 496 -9.53 -10.92 -2.81
C TYR A 496 -9.96 -12.35 -3.10
N GLN A 497 -9.01 -13.25 -3.37
CA GLN A 497 -9.34 -14.62 -3.77
C GLN A 497 -10.05 -15.39 -2.64
N LYS A 498 -9.70 -15.12 -1.38
CA LYS A 498 -10.42 -15.62 -0.20
C LYS A 498 -11.89 -15.18 -0.20
N ALA A 499 -12.18 -13.89 -0.44
CA ALA A 499 -13.55 -13.38 -0.50
C ALA A 499 -14.34 -13.98 -1.69
N ILE A 500 -13.72 -14.07 -2.87
CA ILE A 500 -14.32 -14.65 -4.08
C ILE A 500 -14.68 -16.12 -3.86
N GLN A 501 -13.77 -16.93 -3.31
CA GLN A 501 -14.02 -18.35 -3.05
C GLN A 501 -15.06 -18.55 -1.95
N ALA A 502 -15.04 -17.74 -0.88
CA ALA A 502 -16.06 -17.79 0.16
C ALA A 502 -17.46 -17.51 -0.42
N ALA A 503 -17.60 -16.48 -1.25
CA ALA A 503 -18.86 -16.11 -1.89
C ALA A 503 -19.35 -17.17 -2.91
N SER A 504 -18.49 -17.60 -3.82
CA SER A 504 -18.85 -18.47 -4.96
C SER A 504 -18.90 -19.96 -4.64
N LYS A 505 -18.03 -20.46 -3.75
CA LYS A 505 -17.87 -21.90 -3.49
C LYS A 505 -18.51 -22.36 -2.18
N LEU A 506 -18.56 -21.50 -1.16
CA LEU A 506 -19.06 -21.87 0.17
C LEU A 506 -20.46 -21.31 0.44
N ARG A 507 -20.64 -19.99 0.34
CA ARG A 507 -21.92 -19.32 0.63
C ARG A 507 -22.94 -19.43 -0.50
N GLY A 508 -22.47 -19.52 -1.75
CA GLY A 508 -23.35 -19.50 -2.92
C GLY A 508 -24.12 -18.17 -3.05
N SER A 509 -23.52 -17.06 -2.61
CA SER A 509 -24.09 -15.73 -2.73
C SER A 509 -23.92 -15.14 -4.13
N ILE A 510 -22.94 -15.66 -4.88
CA ILE A 510 -22.72 -15.40 -6.32
C ILE A 510 -22.57 -16.73 -7.09
N LYS A 511 -22.44 -16.64 -8.42
CA LYS A 511 -22.26 -17.81 -9.29
C LYS A 511 -21.04 -18.65 -8.90
N LYS A 512 -21.19 -19.97 -8.91
CA LYS A 512 -20.11 -20.92 -8.59
C LYS A 512 -18.97 -20.86 -9.59
N ASP A 513 -19.25 -20.53 -10.84
CA ASP A 513 -18.33 -20.42 -11.97
C ASP A 513 -18.02 -18.97 -12.34
N VAL A 514 -18.11 -18.04 -11.36
CA VAL A 514 -17.68 -16.66 -11.52
C VAL A 514 -16.29 -16.61 -12.16
N LYS A 515 -16.16 -15.85 -13.25
CA LYS A 515 -14.91 -15.70 -14.00
C LYS A 515 -13.96 -14.79 -13.23
N VAL A 516 -12.69 -15.15 -13.16
CA VAL A 516 -11.69 -14.39 -12.41
C VAL A 516 -10.54 -13.99 -13.32
N ARG A 517 -10.14 -12.73 -13.26
CA ARG A 517 -9.02 -12.18 -14.01
C ARG A 517 -8.05 -11.51 -13.06
N TYR A 518 -6.81 -11.94 -13.04
CA TYR A 518 -5.76 -11.23 -12.32
C TYR A 518 -4.65 -10.89 -13.30
N ALA A 519 -4.14 -9.66 -13.19
CA ALA A 519 -2.93 -9.25 -13.87
C ALA A 519 -2.24 -8.13 -13.09
N TYR A 520 -0.92 -8.19 -12.99
CA TYR A 520 -0.14 -7.18 -12.29
C TYR A 520 0.90 -6.60 -13.22
N TYR A 521 1.22 -5.32 -13.06
CA TYR A 521 2.34 -4.71 -13.78
C TYR A 521 3.45 -4.32 -12.81
N ALA A 522 4.68 -4.55 -13.24
CA ALA A 522 5.88 -4.41 -12.43
C ALA A 522 6.12 -2.94 -12.07
N SER A 523 6.07 -2.60 -10.78
CA SER A 523 6.47 -1.29 -10.27
C SER A 523 7.97 -1.18 -10.01
N ASP A 524 8.57 -2.32 -9.67
CA ASP A 524 9.94 -2.48 -9.19
C ASP A 524 10.37 -3.93 -9.33
N ASN A 525 11.67 -4.17 -9.25
CA ASN A 525 12.24 -5.50 -9.10
C ASN A 525 13.01 -5.55 -7.77
N PRO A 526 12.46 -6.19 -6.72
CA PRO A 526 13.11 -6.24 -5.41
C PRO A 526 14.35 -7.15 -5.34
N LEU A 527 14.64 -7.95 -6.37
CA LEU A 527 15.89 -8.71 -6.45
C LEU A 527 17.06 -7.88 -6.99
N GLU A 528 16.77 -6.77 -7.67
CA GLU A 528 17.73 -5.81 -8.20
C GLU A 528 18.00 -4.66 -7.22
N THR A 529 19.26 -4.54 -6.79
CA THR A 529 19.68 -3.48 -5.87
C THR A 529 19.46 -2.10 -6.49
N GLY A 530 18.82 -1.20 -5.74
CA GLY A 530 18.49 0.15 -6.23
C GLY A 530 17.23 0.23 -7.10
N SER A 531 16.55 -0.89 -7.35
CA SER A 531 15.29 -0.92 -8.10
C SER A 531 14.04 -1.02 -7.21
N THR A 532 14.16 -1.01 -5.87
CA THR A 532 13.06 -1.17 -4.90
C THR A 532 12.09 0.03 -4.84
N LEU A 533 10.94 -0.11 -4.18
CA LEU A 533 9.99 0.99 -3.93
C LEU A 533 10.60 2.26 -3.30
N ALA A 534 11.75 2.17 -2.62
CA ALA A 534 12.46 3.32 -2.08
C ALA A 534 13.19 4.16 -3.16
N SER A 535 13.37 3.61 -4.37
CA SER A 535 14.18 4.21 -5.44
C SER A 535 13.41 5.10 -6.41
N GLY A 536 12.08 5.11 -6.37
CA GLY A 536 11.24 6.08 -7.09
C GLY A 536 9.94 5.50 -7.66
N GLY A 537 9.07 6.37 -8.17
CA GLY A 537 7.78 5.99 -8.77
C GLY A 537 7.91 5.46 -10.20
N LEU A 538 6.84 4.81 -10.67
CA LEU A 538 6.80 4.17 -12.00
C LEU A 538 6.77 5.16 -13.19
N GLY A 539 6.35 6.40 -12.97
CA GLY A 539 6.25 7.42 -14.03
C GLY A 539 5.34 6.97 -15.19
N THR A 540 5.71 7.33 -16.42
CA THR A 540 4.97 6.98 -17.64
C THR A 540 5.08 5.50 -18.01
N SER A 541 6.08 4.78 -17.51
CA SER A 541 6.27 3.35 -17.82
C SER A 541 5.11 2.46 -17.39
N GLY A 542 4.32 2.89 -16.39
CA GLY A 542 3.13 2.19 -15.94
C GLY A 542 1.88 2.41 -16.80
N VAL A 543 1.87 3.40 -17.70
CA VAL A 543 0.70 3.75 -18.51
C VAL A 543 0.37 2.58 -19.45
N LYS A 544 1.31 2.22 -20.31
CA LYS A 544 1.13 1.18 -21.32
C LYS A 544 0.59 -0.16 -20.77
N PRO A 545 1.19 -0.79 -19.74
CA PRO A 545 0.67 -2.05 -19.22
C PRO A 545 -0.71 -1.91 -18.56
N THR A 546 -0.97 -0.78 -17.87
CA THR A 546 -2.28 -0.51 -17.25
C THR A 546 -3.40 -0.52 -18.30
N TYR A 547 -3.20 0.18 -19.42
CA TYR A 547 -4.22 0.24 -20.47
C TYR A 547 -4.34 -1.08 -21.23
N LEU A 548 -3.23 -1.76 -21.51
CA LEU A 548 -3.27 -3.06 -22.19
C LEU A 548 -4.07 -4.11 -21.39
N ILE A 549 -3.81 -4.22 -20.09
CA ILE A 549 -4.57 -5.12 -19.19
C ILE A 549 -6.04 -4.73 -19.17
N THR A 550 -6.33 -3.43 -19.08
CA THR A 550 -7.70 -2.91 -19.04
C THR A 550 -8.47 -3.20 -20.31
N GLU A 551 -7.87 -2.95 -21.48
CA GLU A 551 -8.44 -3.23 -22.79
C GLU A 551 -8.80 -4.72 -22.92
N LYS A 552 -7.93 -5.62 -22.46
CA LYS A 552 -8.16 -7.08 -22.50
C LYS A 552 -9.24 -7.55 -21.53
N ILE A 553 -9.27 -7.00 -20.31
CA ILE A 553 -10.35 -7.27 -19.35
C ILE A 553 -11.70 -6.86 -19.96
N LEU A 554 -11.79 -5.64 -20.50
CA LEU A 554 -13.02 -5.14 -21.12
C LEU A 554 -13.40 -5.97 -22.34
N GLU A 555 -12.44 -6.29 -23.22
CA GLU A 555 -12.65 -7.15 -24.38
C GLU A 555 -13.32 -8.48 -23.95
N GLN A 556 -12.78 -9.18 -22.95
CA GLN A 556 -13.33 -10.44 -22.46
C GLN A 556 -14.70 -10.28 -21.77
N ILE A 557 -14.95 -9.17 -21.07
CA ILE A 557 -16.26 -8.85 -20.48
C ILE A 557 -17.31 -8.72 -21.59
N PHE A 558 -17.04 -7.92 -22.62
CA PHE A 558 -17.96 -7.75 -23.75
C PHE A 558 -18.07 -9.00 -24.66
N LYS A 559 -17.18 -10.00 -24.53
CA LYS A 559 -17.34 -11.31 -25.19
C LYS A 559 -18.17 -12.32 -24.39
N SER A 560 -18.40 -12.08 -23.10
CA SER A 560 -18.88 -13.10 -22.16
C SER A 560 -20.34 -13.49 -22.32
#